data_AF-A0A7K1SLD7-F1
#
_entry.id   AF-A0A7K1SLD7-F1
#
_cell.length_a   1.000
_cell.length_b   1.000
_cell.length_c   1.000
_cell.angle_alpha   90.00
_cell.angle_beta   90.00
_cell.angle_gamma   90.00
#
_symmetry.space_group_name_H-M   'P 1'
#
loop_
_entity.id
_entity.type
_entity.pdbx_description
1 polymer ?
#
loop_
_entity_poly.entity_id
_entity_poly.type
_entity_poly.pdbx_seq_one_letter_code
_entity_poly.pdbx_strand_id
1 'polypeptide(L)' 'MNDLGELLAFYGTRQLSQTTPQFSHWTNSKNLRNCITLAMRGAENGNESSLKTLRLIKDLLVAQA' A
#
# COMPACT_ATOMS: atom_id res chain seq x y z
N MET A 1 14.57 3.46 -12.27
CA MET A 1 13.81 4.05 -11.14
C MET A 1 13.26 2.88 -10.33
N ASN A 2 13.53 2.84 -9.03
CA ASN A 2 13.26 1.67 -8.17
C ASN A 2 11.74 1.50 -8.01
N ASP A 3 11.17 0.39 -8.49
CA ASP A 3 9.76 0.01 -8.31
C ASP A 3 9.29 0.15 -6.85
N LEU A 4 10.20 -0.21 -5.92
CA LEU A 4 9.99 -0.05 -4.49
C LEU A 4 9.83 1.43 -4.11
N GLY A 5 10.63 2.33 -4.69
CA GLY A 5 10.54 3.76 -4.43
C GLY A 5 9.22 4.37 -4.90
N GLU A 6 8.69 3.92 -6.04
CA GLU A 6 7.37 4.35 -6.52
C GLU A 6 6.24 3.83 -5.64
N LEU A 7 6.32 2.57 -5.19
CA LEU A 7 5.34 1.99 -4.26
C LEU A 7 5.39 2.69 -2.90
N LEU A 8 6.57 2.90 -2.33
CA LEU A 8 6.73 3.63 -1.08
C LEU A 8 6.26 5.09 -1.21
N ALA A 9 6.49 5.73 -2.36
CA ALA A 9 5.92 7.05 -2.62
C ALA A 9 4.39 6.99 -2.70
N PHE A 10 3.79 6.02 -3.39
CA PHE A 10 2.34 5.84 -3.49
C PHE A 10 1.68 5.65 -2.13
N TYR A 11 2.24 4.80 -1.27
CA TYR A 11 1.71 4.55 0.08
C TYR A 11 2.13 5.61 1.12
N GLY A 12 3.27 6.26 0.93
CA GLY A 12 3.84 7.26 1.83
C GLY A 12 3.34 8.69 1.59
N THR A 13 3.11 9.11 0.34
CA THR A 13 2.44 10.40 0.03
C THR A 13 0.94 10.30 0.24
N ARG A 14 0.35 9.13 -0.04
CA ARG A 14 -0.99 8.76 0.43
C ARG A 14 -0.92 8.21 1.86
N GLN A 15 -0.09 8.84 2.71
CA GLN A 15 -0.05 8.63 4.15
C GLN A 15 -1.49 8.59 4.58
N LEU A 16 -1.97 7.37 4.87
CA LEU A 16 -3.36 6.92 5.06
C LEU A 16 -4.22 8.02 5.69
N SER A 17 -4.55 9.02 4.88
CA SER A 17 -5.02 10.27 5.41
C SER A 17 -6.40 9.91 5.87
N GLN A 18 -6.66 10.23 7.12
CA GLN A 18 -7.90 9.97 7.84
C GLN A 18 -9.12 10.65 7.17
N THR A 19 -8.98 11.13 5.93
CA THR A 19 -9.73 12.19 5.29
C THR A 19 -9.87 12.01 3.77
N THR A 20 -9.83 10.79 3.24
CA THR A 20 -10.40 10.53 1.90
C THR A 20 -11.53 9.52 2.01
N PRO A 21 -12.81 9.96 2.00
CA PRO A 21 -13.97 9.06 2.04
C PRO A 21 -14.09 8.17 0.78
N GLN A 22 -13.22 8.35 -0.20
CA GLN A 22 -13.30 7.73 -1.52
C GLN A 22 -12.74 6.32 -1.59
N PHE A 23 -11.97 5.89 -0.59
CA PHE A 23 -11.52 4.51 -0.53
C PHE A 23 -12.49 3.69 0.31
N SER A 24 -13.04 2.64 -0.30
CA SER A 24 -14.10 1.78 0.24
C SER A 24 -13.84 1.32 1.68
N HIS A 25 -14.90 0.85 2.38
CA HIS A 25 -14.90 0.36 3.77
C HIS A 25 -13.70 -0.55 4.14
N TRP A 26 -13.10 -1.21 3.14
CA TRP A 26 -11.92 -2.08 3.23
C TRP A 26 -10.61 -1.35 3.49
N THR A 27 -10.39 -0.20 2.87
CA THR A 27 -9.16 0.61 3.00
C THR A 27 -9.04 1.29 4.36
N ASN A 28 -10.18 1.56 4.99
CA ASN A 28 -10.25 2.08 6.33
C ASN A 28 -10.16 0.98 7.40
N SER A 29 -10.10 -0.30 7.00
CA SER A 29 -9.86 -1.40 7.94
C SER A 29 -8.46 -1.28 8.53
N LYS A 30 -8.36 -1.32 9.86
CA LYS A 30 -7.07 -1.35 10.57
C LYS A 30 -6.18 -2.52 10.10
N ASN A 31 -6.80 -3.60 9.62
CA ASN A 31 -6.09 -4.79 9.15
C ASN A 31 -5.35 -4.53 7.83
N LEU A 32 -5.99 -3.90 6.84
CA LEU A 32 -5.33 -3.63 5.56
C LEU A 32 -4.17 -2.63 5.72
N ARG A 33 -4.33 -1.63 6.59
CA ARG A 33 -3.25 -0.67 6.94
C ARG A 33 -2.05 -1.35 7.57
N ASN A 34 -2.28 -2.27 8.51
CA ASN A 34 -1.22 -3.06 9.11
C ASN A 34 -0.55 -3.97 8.07
N CYS A 35 -1.30 -4.61 7.18
CA CYS A 35 -0.75 -5.43 6.10
C CYS A 35 0.15 -4.61 5.16
N ILE A 36 -0.28 -3.42 4.74
CA ILE A 36 0.53 -2.51 3.91
C ILE A 36 1.80 -2.12 4.67
N THR A 37 1.69 -1.75 5.94
CA THR A 37 2.84 -1.35 6.77
C THR A 37 3.88 -2.46 6.92
N LEU A 38 3.42 -3.69 7.17
CA LEU A 38 4.30 -4.86 7.27
C LEU A 38 4.93 -5.21 5.93
N ALA A 39 4.17 -5.10 4.83
CA ALA A 39 4.70 -5.34 3.49
C ALA A 39 5.71 -4.27 3.05
N MET A 40 5.52 -3.00 3.43
CA MET A 40 6.53 -1.95 3.19
C MET A 40 7.84 -2.27 3.89
N ARG A 41 7.80 -2.60 5.19
CA ARG A 41 8.99 -2.99 5.96
C ARG A 41 9.67 -4.24 5.40
N GLY A 42 8.88 -5.23 4.97
CA GLY A 42 9.40 -6.43 4.32
C GLY A 42 10.11 -6.09 3.01
N ALA A 43 9.49 -5.26 2.17
CA ALA A 43 10.05 -4.88 0.88
C ALA A 43 11.31 -3.99 1.02
N GLU A 44 11.36 -3.11 2.02
CA GLU A 44 12.57 -2.34 2.39
C GLU A 44 13.74 -3.25 2.79
N ASN A 45 13.45 -4.40 3.40
CA ASN A 45 14.44 -5.43 3.73
C ASN A 45 14.77 -6.36 2.55
N GLY A 46 14.29 -6.07 1.34
CA GLY A 46 14.54 -6.88 0.14
C GLY A 46 13.60 -8.08 -0.03
N ASN A 47 12.49 -8.15 0.71
CA ASN A 47 11.50 -9.22 0.53
C ASN A 47 10.66 -9.00 -0.73
N GLU A 48 10.94 -9.78 -1.77
CA GLU A 48 10.23 -9.72 -3.05
C GLU A 48 8.74 -10.07 -2.94
N SER A 49 8.36 -10.98 -2.04
CA SER A 49 6.95 -11.33 -1.82
C SER A 49 6.18 -10.14 -1.26
N SER A 50 6.79 -9.38 -0.35
CA SER A 50 6.20 -8.15 0.17
C SER A 50 6.06 -7.08 -0.92
N LEU A 51 7.02 -6.96 -1.83
CA LEU A 51 6.91 -6.08 -2.99
C LEU A 51 5.74 -6.48 -3.91
N LYS A 52 5.58 -7.78 -4.20
CA LYS A 52 4.44 -8.30 -4.98
C LYS A 52 3.11 -8.01 -4.30
N THR A 53 3.03 -8.20 -2.97
CA THR A 53 1.84 -7.86 -2.19
C THR A 53 1.49 -6.37 -2.30
N LEU A 54 2.47 -5.47 -2.20
CA LEU A 54 2.25 -4.03 -2.37
C LEU A 54 1.75 -3.67 -3.77
N ARG A 55 2.24 -4.33 -4.82
CA ARG A 55 1.72 -4.14 -6.19
C ARG A 55 0.27 -4.58 -6.32
N LEU A 56 -0.04 -5.78 -5.83
CA LEU A 56 -1.40 -6.32 -5.89
C LEU A 56 -2.40 -5.44 -5.14
N ILE A 57 -2.02 -4.92 -3.96
CA ILE A 57 -2.86 -3.98 -3.21
C ILE A 57 -3.05 -2.68 -4.02
N LYS A 58 -2.02 -2.15 -4.67
CA LYS A 58 -2.11 -0.94 -5.51
C LYS A 58 -3.10 -1.15 -6.65
N ASP A 59 -2.99 -2.28 -7.36
CA ASP A 59 -3.88 -2.61 -8.48
C ASP A 59 -5.34 -2.73 -8.04
N LEU A 60 -5.58 -3.40 -6.90
CA LEU A 60 -6.92 -3.52 -6.31
C LEU A 60 -7.52 -2.20 -5.85
N LEU A 61 -6.67 -1.25 -5.42
CA LEU A 61 -7.11 0.10 -5.03
C LEU A 61 -7.40 0.99 -6.24
N VAL A 62 -6.62 0.86 -7.31
CA VAL A 62 -6.82 1.60 -8.57
C VAL A 62 -8.06 1.08 -9.31
N ALA A 63 -8.27 -0.23 -9.36
CA ALA A 63 -9.44 -0.83 -10.01
C ALA A 63 -10.78 -0.47 -9.34
N GLN A 64 -10.76 0.05 -8.11
CA GLN A 64 -11.94 0.50 -7.36
C GLN A 64 -12.19 2.02 -7.44
N ALA A 65 -11.28 2.80 -8.05
CA ALA A 65 -11.37 4.26 -8.19
C ALA A 65 -11.94 4.67 -9.55
#